data_AF-K1JMV2-F1
#
_entry.id   AF-K1JMV2-F1
#
_cell.length_a   1.000
_cell.length_b   1.000
_cell.length_c   1.000
_cell.angle_alpha   90.00
_cell.angle_beta   90.00
_cell.angle_gamma   90.00
#
_symmetry.space_group_name_H-M   'P 1'
#
loop_
_entity.id
_entity.type
_entity.pdbx_description
1 polymer ?
#
loop_
_entity_poly.entity_id
_entity_poly.type
_entity_poly.pdbx_seq_one_letter_code
_entity_poly.pdbx_strand_id
1 'polypeptide(L)'
;MKITSTYSVRLRNFNRVFDDTVEVYRHAVDYFIELVIANWNTHFANLSRANDCIRVAEGLSVRTKKRLMTPYNFCHDFMKFPSYLRRVAIKAAYGHTWSAPRLQVFGGFFGYNSPWRARPCASSIQYVAKPHH
;
A
#
# COMPACT_ATOMS: atom_id res chain seq x y z
N MET A 1 -28.10 -23.76 26.66
CA MET A 1 -27.08 -23.13 25.78
C MET A 1 -27.67 -21.82 25.23
N LYS A 2 -27.10 -20.67 25.59
CA LYS A 2 -27.60 -19.36 25.17
C LYS A 2 -27.00 -19.03 23.80
N ILE A 3 -27.80 -19.16 22.75
CA ILE A 3 -27.37 -18.86 21.37
C ILE A 3 -27.39 -17.35 21.21
N THR A 4 -26.24 -16.68 21.33
CA THR A 4 -26.11 -15.26 21.00
C THR A 4 -25.93 -15.13 19.49
N SER A 5 -27.02 -14.82 18.79
CA SER A 5 -26.96 -14.44 17.37
C SER A 5 -26.22 -13.11 17.24
N THR A 6 -25.06 -13.10 16.59
CA THR A 6 -24.35 -11.88 16.23
C THR A 6 -25.09 -11.20 15.08
N TYR A 7 -25.88 -10.19 15.39
CA TYR A 7 -26.50 -9.33 14.38
C TYR A 7 -25.40 -8.63 13.55
N SER A 8 -25.50 -8.71 12.23
CA SER A 8 -24.72 -7.90 11.29
C SER A 8 -25.25 -6.46 11.28
N VAL A 9 -25.00 -5.73 12.37
CA VAL A 9 -25.34 -4.31 12.46
C VAL A 9 -24.38 -3.54 11.55
N ARG A 10 -24.91 -2.97 10.46
CA ARG A 10 -24.16 -2.05 9.61
C ARG A 10 -23.86 -0.78 10.38
N LEU A 11 -22.60 -0.56 10.73
CA LEU A 11 -22.10 0.69 11.30
C LEU A 11 -22.25 1.82 10.27
N ARG A 12 -23.23 2.70 10.46
CA ARG A 12 -23.44 3.89 9.61
C ARG A 12 -22.63 5.06 10.19
N ASN A 13 -21.97 5.85 9.32
CA ASN A 13 -21.27 7.10 9.66
C ASN A 13 -20.01 7.04 10.55
N PHE A 14 -19.32 5.90 10.68
CA PHE A 14 -18.06 5.80 11.43
C PHE A 14 -16.78 6.03 10.61
N ASN A 15 -16.89 6.46 9.35
CA ASN A 15 -15.74 6.56 8.44
C ASN A 15 -14.63 7.49 8.96
N ARG A 16 -14.99 8.59 9.63
CA ARG A 16 -14.02 9.56 10.16
C ARG A 16 -13.13 9.02 11.27
N VAL A 17 -13.58 7.99 11.98
CA VAL A 17 -12.79 7.37 13.07
C VAL A 17 -11.55 6.67 12.52
N PHE A 18 -11.55 6.33 11.23
CA PHE A 18 -10.43 5.67 10.56
C PHE A 18 -9.54 6.64 9.78
N ASP A 19 -9.86 7.92 9.70
CA ASP A 19 -9.11 8.88 8.87
C ASP A 19 -7.62 8.88 9.26
N ASP A 20 -7.31 8.95 10.56
CA ASP A 20 -5.95 8.89 11.10
C ASP A 20 -5.24 7.56 10.73
N THR A 21 -5.96 6.44 10.80
CA THR A 21 -5.41 5.13 10.46
C THR A 21 -5.13 4.99 8.95
N VAL A 22 -5.97 5.59 8.13
CA VAL A 22 -5.83 5.63 6.67
C VAL A 22 -4.66 6.53 6.29
N GLU A 23 -4.46 7.65 6.99
CA GLU A 23 -3.31 8.53 6.79
C GLU A 23 -1.99 7.80 7.05
N VAL A 24 -1.87 7.09 8.19
CA VAL A 24 -0.69 6.27 8.50
C VAL A 24 -0.44 5.21 7.43
N TYR A 25 -1.50 4.55 6.93
CA TYR A 25 -1.38 3.59 5.83
C TYR A 25 -0.85 4.22 4.54
N ARG A 26 -1.30 5.43 4.22
CA ARG A 26 -0.89 6.15 3.01
C ARG A 26 0.59 6.55 3.09
N HIS A 27 1.04 7.05 4.24
CA HIS A 27 2.45 7.30 4.49
C HIS A 27 3.30 6.02 4.34
N ALA A 28 2.80 4.88 4.82
CA ALA A 28 3.50 3.60 4.65
C ALA A 28 3.59 3.18 3.17
N VAL A 29 2.54 3.42 2.37
CA VAL A 29 2.56 3.16 0.93
C VAL A 29 3.55 4.07 0.22
N ASP A 30 3.54 5.37 0.52
CA ASP A 30 4.47 6.34 -0.09
C ASP A 30 5.93 5.97 0.20
N TYR A 31 6.24 5.57 1.44
CA TYR A 31 7.55 5.04 1.82
C TYR A 31 7.97 3.82 0.97
N PHE A 32 7.07 2.87 0.73
CA PHE A 32 7.38 1.71 -0.10
C PHE A 32 7.49 2.06 -1.59
N ILE A 33 6.77 3.08 -2.08
CA ILE A 33 6.94 3.57 -3.45
C ILE A 33 8.35 4.11 -3.65
N GLU A 34 8.83 4.96 -2.74
CA GLU A 34 10.19 5.50 -2.78
C GLU A 34 11.25 4.38 -2.75
N LEU A 35 11.07 3.41 -1.86
CA LEU A 35 11.95 2.25 -1.75
C LEU A 35 11.99 1.42 -3.05
N VAL A 36 10.82 1.15 -3.65
CA VAL A 36 10.71 0.36 -4.89
C VAL A 36 11.34 1.09 -6.06
N ILE A 37 11.11 2.41 -6.19
CA ILE A 37 11.71 3.24 -7.25
C ILE A 37 13.23 3.25 -7.10
N ALA A 38 13.75 3.49 -5.89
CA ALA A 38 15.19 3.54 -5.62
C ALA A 38 15.91 2.22 -5.94
N ASN A 39 15.23 1.08 -5.77
CA ASN A 39 15.80 -0.26 -5.95
C ASN A 39 15.24 -0.99 -7.18
N TRP A 40 14.61 -0.26 -8.12
CA TRP A 40 13.90 -0.87 -9.24
C TRP A 40 14.81 -1.75 -10.10
N ASN A 41 15.92 -1.15 -10.56
CA ASN A 41 16.88 -1.79 -11.46
C ASN A 41 17.64 -2.96 -10.81
N THR A 42 17.83 -2.92 -9.49
CA THR A 42 18.66 -3.91 -8.78
C THR A 42 17.88 -5.16 -8.39
N HIS A 43 16.64 -5.00 -7.90
CA HIS A 43 15.92 -6.10 -7.27
C HIS A 43 14.51 -6.35 -7.81
N PHE A 44 13.86 -5.36 -8.43
CA PHE A 44 12.44 -5.45 -8.81
C PHE A 44 12.20 -5.74 -10.30
N ALA A 45 13.13 -5.39 -11.19
CA ALA A 45 12.97 -5.56 -12.64
C ALA A 45 12.75 -7.02 -13.10
N ASN A 46 13.35 -8.00 -12.41
CA ASN A 46 13.38 -9.41 -12.84
C ASN A 46 12.48 -10.33 -11.99
N LEU A 47 11.47 -9.78 -11.31
CA LEU A 47 10.60 -10.58 -10.45
C LEU A 47 9.56 -11.35 -11.29
N SER A 48 9.67 -12.67 -11.28
CA SER A 48 8.72 -13.55 -11.99
C SER A 48 7.44 -13.79 -11.20
N ARG A 49 7.53 -13.94 -9.86
CA ARG A 49 6.37 -14.28 -9.02
C ARG A 49 5.81 -13.07 -8.30
N ALA A 50 4.48 -12.97 -8.28
CA ALA A 50 3.74 -11.90 -7.59
C ALA A 50 4.04 -11.76 -6.08
N ASN A 51 4.55 -12.81 -5.43
CA ASN A 51 4.92 -12.76 -4.00
C ASN A 51 6.40 -12.44 -3.76
N ASP A 52 7.24 -12.45 -4.80
CA ASP A 52 8.66 -12.17 -4.64
C ASP A 52 8.90 -10.70 -4.28
N CYS A 53 8.03 -9.78 -4.76
CA CYS A 53 8.11 -8.36 -4.41
C CYS A 53 7.99 -8.12 -2.90
N ILE A 54 7.12 -8.89 -2.21
CA ILE A 54 6.97 -8.81 -0.76
C ILE A 54 8.24 -9.27 -0.07
N ARG A 55 8.79 -10.42 -0.49
CA ARG A 55 9.99 -10.99 0.13
C ARG A 55 11.19 -10.05 0.01
N VAL A 56 11.37 -9.45 -1.17
CA VAL A 56 12.45 -8.49 -1.45
C VAL A 56 12.26 -7.22 -0.63
N ALA A 57 11.09 -6.59 -0.69
CA ALA A 57 10.82 -5.36 0.05
C ALA A 57 10.93 -5.56 1.57
N GLU A 58 10.42 -6.68 2.11
CA GLU A 58 10.58 -7.05 3.51
C GLU A 58 12.06 -7.20 3.89
N GLY A 59 12.86 -7.85 3.04
CA GLY A 59 14.28 -8.04 3.27
C GLY A 59 15.10 -6.73 3.27
N LEU A 60 14.62 -5.68 2.62
CA LEU A 60 15.28 -4.38 2.53
C LEU A 60 14.85 -3.40 3.63
N SER A 61 13.65 -3.56 4.18
CA SER A 61 13.00 -2.56 5.06
C SER A 61 12.75 -3.02 6.49
N VAL A 62 12.55 -4.32 6.70
CA VAL A 62 12.16 -4.87 8.01
C VAL A 62 13.38 -5.46 8.71
N ARG A 63 13.75 -4.85 9.83
CA ARG A 63 14.76 -5.42 10.73
C ARG A 63 14.19 -6.65 11.43
N THR A 64 14.93 -7.74 11.38
CA THR A 64 14.62 -8.98 12.09
C THR A 64 15.81 -9.36 12.93
N LYS A 65 15.64 -10.14 14.01
CA LYS A 65 16.76 -10.64 14.83
C LYS A 65 17.87 -11.33 14.01
N LYS A 66 17.52 -11.96 12.89
CA LYS A 66 18.46 -12.60 11.95
C LYS A 66 19.05 -11.64 10.90
N ARG A 67 18.50 -10.44 10.75
CA ARG A 67 18.89 -9.43 9.76
C ARG A 67 18.80 -8.05 10.42
N LEU A 68 19.85 -7.70 11.17
CA LEU A 68 19.94 -6.44 11.91
C LEU A 68 20.27 -5.24 11.01
N MET A 69 21.02 -5.46 9.93
CA MET A 69 21.48 -4.41 9.02
C MET A 69 20.57 -4.39 7.79
N THR A 70 19.63 -3.46 7.76
CA THR A 70 18.81 -3.12 6.58
C THR A 70 19.07 -1.67 6.20
N PRO A 71 19.19 -1.34 4.90
CA PRO A 71 19.43 0.02 4.44
C PRO A 71 18.27 0.96 4.79
N TYR A 72 17.05 0.44 4.85
CA TYR A 72 15.86 1.18 5.25
C TYR A 72 15.32 0.66 6.60
N ASN A 73 14.80 1.54 7.46
CA ASN A 73 14.32 1.19 8.79
C ASN A 73 12.82 1.52 8.98
N PHE A 74 11.96 0.66 8.43
CA PHE A 74 10.52 0.85 8.50
C PHE A 74 9.98 0.84 9.94
N CYS A 75 10.61 0.10 10.84
CA CYS A 75 10.17 -0.03 12.24
C CYS A 75 10.33 1.26 13.05
N HIS A 76 11.21 2.18 12.63
CA HIS A 76 11.41 3.46 13.29
C HIS A 76 10.28 4.43 12.94
N ASP A 77 9.95 4.54 11.66
CA ASP A 77 8.96 5.51 11.17
C ASP A 77 7.53 5.04 11.43
N PHE A 78 7.29 3.72 11.42
CA PHE A 78 5.98 3.12 11.65
C PHE A 78 6.01 2.13 12.82
N MET A 79 5.98 2.67 14.05
CA MET A 79 6.00 1.85 15.26
C MET A 79 4.76 0.96 15.37
N LYS A 80 4.97 -0.36 15.51
CA LYS A 80 3.94 -1.40 15.64
C LYS A 80 2.98 -1.54 14.44
N PHE A 81 3.43 -1.22 13.24
CA PHE A 81 2.60 -1.40 12.04
C PHE A 81 2.28 -2.89 11.77
N PRO A 82 1.01 -3.26 11.52
CA PRO A 82 0.63 -4.65 11.32
C PRO A 82 1.27 -5.29 10.07
N SER A 83 1.71 -6.55 10.20
CA SER A 83 2.41 -7.27 9.12
C SER A 83 1.54 -7.49 7.88
N TYR A 84 0.25 -7.81 8.05
CA TYR A 84 -0.67 -8.00 6.92
C TYR A 84 -0.85 -6.70 6.14
N LEU A 85 -1.01 -5.58 6.86
CA LEU A 85 -1.20 -4.26 6.26
C LEU A 85 0.04 -3.83 5.48
N ARG A 86 1.23 -4.18 5.99
CA ARG A 86 2.51 -3.92 5.33
C ARG A 86 2.65 -4.65 4.00
N ARG A 87 2.23 -5.91 3.96
CA ARG A 87 2.25 -6.72 2.72
C ARG A 87 1.29 -6.17 1.68
N VAL A 88 0.14 -5.64 2.09
CA VAL A 88 -0.80 -4.96 1.20
C VAL A 88 -0.18 -3.65 0.69
N ALA A 89 0.44 -2.85 1.57
CA ALA A 89 1.11 -1.61 1.19
C ALA A 89 2.22 -1.83 0.15
N ILE A 90 3.06 -2.85 0.35
CA ILE A 90 4.11 -3.24 -0.62
C ILE A 90 3.50 -3.62 -1.97
N LYS A 91 2.44 -4.44 -1.97
CA LYS A 91 1.77 -4.83 -3.23
C LYS A 91 1.15 -3.63 -3.94
N ALA A 92 0.54 -2.71 -3.19
CA ALA A 92 -0.02 -1.48 -3.73
C ALA A 92 1.08 -0.61 -4.36
N ALA A 93 2.19 -0.40 -3.65
CA ALA A 93 3.34 0.36 -4.14
C ALA A 93 3.91 -0.24 -5.44
N TYR A 94 4.14 -1.56 -5.47
CA TYR A 94 4.65 -2.26 -6.64
C TYR A 94 3.67 -2.16 -7.84
N GLY A 95 2.37 -2.28 -7.58
CA GLY A 95 1.33 -2.10 -8.60
C GLY A 95 1.30 -0.68 -9.15
N HIS A 96 1.47 0.34 -8.29
CA HIS A 96 1.58 1.73 -8.71
C HIS A 96 2.78 1.97 -9.63
N THR A 97 3.95 1.39 -9.32
CA THR A 97 5.15 1.51 -10.16
C THR A 97 5.03 0.79 -11.51
N TRP A 98 4.24 -0.27 -11.59
CA TRP A 98 3.99 -0.99 -12.85
C TRP A 98 2.90 -0.33 -13.72
N SER A 99 1.87 0.22 -13.08
CA SER A 99 0.68 0.77 -13.76
C SER A 99 0.87 2.23 -14.18
N ALA A 100 1.73 2.98 -13.50
CA ALA A 100 2.19 4.27 -14.00
C ALA A 100 3.08 3.97 -15.22
N PRO A 101 2.69 4.36 -16.45
CA PRO A 101 3.49 4.06 -17.62
C PRO A 101 4.82 4.77 -17.41
N ARG A 102 5.93 4.04 -17.23
CA ARG A 102 7.28 4.39 -17.69
C ARG A 102 7.57 5.91 -17.80
N LEU A 103 7.26 6.72 -16.79
CA LEU A 103 7.42 8.18 -16.77
C LEU A 103 8.59 8.54 -15.86
N GLN A 104 9.67 7.80 -16.02
CA GLN A 104 10.96 8.11 -15.43
C GLN A 104 12.08 7.63 -16.36
N VAL A 105 11.95 7.97 -17.64
CA VAL A 105 13.12 8.36 -18.42
C VAL A 105 12.88 9.83 -18.76
N PHE A 106 13.78 10.69 -18.31
CA PHE A 106 13.76 12.16 -18.38
C PHE A 106 13.09 12.89 -17.21
N GLY A 107 13.92 13.73 -16.58
CA GLY A 107 13.65 14.41 -15.33
C GLY A 107 12.63 15.53 -15.43
N GLY A 108 12.16 15.93 -14.25
CA GLY A 108 11.28 17.07 -14.08
C GLY A 108 10.31 16.83 -12.95
N PHE A 109 10.52 17.52 -11.83
CA PHE A 109 9.53 17.81 -10.80
C PHE A 109 8.79 16.60 -10.18
N PHE A 110 9.24 16.19 -8.98
CA PHE A 110 8.48 15.29 -8.09
C PHE A 110 7.21 16.00 -7.56
N GLY A 111 6.23 16.20 -8.43
CA GLY A 111 4.85 16.45 -8.07
C GLY A 111 4.08 15.14 -8.19
N TYR A 112 4.33 14.18 -7.29
CA TYR A 112 3.46 13.00 -7.18
C TYR A 112 2.10 13.45 -6.67
N ASN A 113 1.22 13.79 -7.61
CA ASN A 113 -0.20 13.96 -7.32
C ASN A 113 -0.80 12.56 -7.18
N SER A 114 -0.56 11.93 -6.02
CA SER A 114 -1.14 10.65 -5.66
C SER A 114 -2.66 10.74 -5.86
N PRO A 115 -3.30 9.86 -6.66
CA PRO A 115 -4.76 9.87 -6.90
C PRO A 115 -5.59 9.78 -5.61
N TRP A 116 -4.94 9.40 -4.51
CA TRP A 116 -5.51 9.35 -3.18
C TRP A 116 -5.74 10.74 -2.55
N ARG A 117 -4.97 11.78 -2.93
CA ARG A 117 -5.05 13.13 -2.32
C ARG A 117 -6.27 13.92 -2.79
N ALA A 118 -6.94 13.48 -3.86
CA ALA A 118 -8.17 14.07 -4.38
C ALA A 118 -9.26 13.01 -4.54
N ARG A 119 -9.93 12.66 -3.44
CA ARG A 119 -11.33 12.25 -3.52
C ARG A 119 -12.13 13.24 -2.67
N PRO A 120 -12.77 14.26 -3.26
CA PRO A 120 -13.95 14.83 -2.64
C PRO A 120 -14.91 13.65 -2.42
N CYS A 121 -15.58 13.64 -1.27
CA CYS A 121 -16.54 12.63 -0.87
C CYS A 121 -17.59 12.40 -1.97
N ALA A 122 -17.33 11.48 -2.90
CA ALA A 122 -18.27 11.09 -3.93
C ALA A 122 -19.09 9.91 -3.39
N SER A 123 -20.10 10.26 -2.63
CA SER A 123 -21.21 9.40 -2.26
C SER A 123 -22.03 9.01 -3.50
N SER A 124 -21.55 8.06 -4.30
CA SER A 124 -22.38 7.30 -5.26
C SER A 124 -21.51 6.38 -6.12
N ILE A 125 -21.29 5.15 -5.66
CA ILE A 125 -20.89 4.05 -6.55
C ILE A 125 -22.20 3.52 -7.16
N GLN A 126 -22.55 4.02 -8.35
CA GLN A 126 -23.48 3.29 -9.21
C GLN A 126 -22.68 2.17 -9.89
N TYR A 127 -23.06 0.92 -9.62
CA TYR A 127 -22.59 -0.22 -10.39
C TYR A 127 -23.14 -0.10 -11.82
N VAL A 128 -22.28 0.19 -12.79
CA VAL A 128 -22.62 0.02 -14.21
C VAL A 128 -22.43 -1.46 -14.54
N ALA A 129 -23.53 -2.19 -14.63
CA ALA A 129 -23.56 -3.55 -15.16
C ALA A 129 -23.10 -3.54 -16.62
N LYS A 130 -22.16 -4.42 -16.98
CA LYS A 130 -21.79 -4.69 -18.38
C LYS A 130 -22.97 -5.34 -19.10
N PRO A 131 -23.42 -4.83 -20.25
CA PRO A 131 -24.34 -5.57 -21.09
C PRO A 131 -23.59 -6.70 -21.81
N HIS A 132 -24.14 -7.91 -21.73
CA HIS A 132 -23.77 -9.01 -22.61
C HIS A 132 -24.52 -8.82 -23.94
N HIS A 133 -23.77 -8.81 -25.04
CA HIS A 133 -24.28 -9.09 -26.38
C HIS A 133 -23.66 -10.40 -26.86
#